data_AF-A0A0G0ZAZ0-F1
#
_entry.id   AF-A0A0G0ZAZ0-F1
#
_cell.length_a   1.000
_cell.length_b   1.000
_cell.length_c   1.000
_cell.angle_alpha   90.00
_cell.angle_beta   90.00
_cell.angle_gamma   90.00
#
_symmetry.space_group_name_H-M   'P 1'
#
loop_
_entity.id
_entity.type
_entity.pdbx_description
1 polymer ?
#
loop_
_entity_poly.entity_id
_entity_poly.type
_entity_poly.pdbx_seq_one_letter_code
_entity_poly.pdbx_strand_id
1 'polypeptide(L)'
;MKRIYVTLLGLLGIHLFILSRLQFTAWPEMLSFPYMVDKGFLIYKDFHHVYQPLLTFILLMYYKFAGFSPESLKIFTWISILIIDLLIFVVSKQLFKNK
;
A
#
# COMPACT_ATOMS: atom_id res chain seq x y z
N MET A 1 18.95 22.58 4.96
CA MET A 1 17.70 22.12 4.30
C MET A 1 17.94 21.15 3.14
N LYS A 2 18.82 21.38 2.16
CA LYS A 2 19.00 20.42 1.04
C LYS A 2 19.54 19.04 1.46
N ARG A 3 20.46 18.98 2.44
CA ARG A 3 21.08 17.71 2.90
C ARG A 3 20.07 16.69 3.45
N ILE A 4 19.07 17.11 4.22
CA ILE A 4 18.09 16.17 4.81
C ILE A 4 17.22 15.50 3.74
N TYR A 5 16.90 16.20 2.65
CA TYR A 5 16.17 15.61 1.52
C TYR A 5 17.02 14.61 0.74
N VAL A 6 18.33 14.84 0.62
CA VAL A 6 19.27 13.86 0.03
C VAL A 6 19.35 12.61 0.91
N THR A 7 19.46 12.79 2.24
CA THR A 7 19.42 11.65 3.18
C THR A 7 18.10 10.89 3.08
N LEU A 8 16.96 11.57 3.01
CA LEU A 8 15.65 10.94 2.82
C LEU A 8 15.59 10.13 1.53
N LEU A 9 16.02 10.71 0.40
CA LEU A 9 16.07 9.99 -0.88
C LEU A 9 16.96 8.75 -0.82
N GLY A 10 18.12 8.85 -0.15
CA GLY A 10 18.99 7.70 0.11
C GLY A 10 18.30 6.60 0.91
N LEU A 11 17.59 6.96 1.99
CA LEU A 11 16.85 6.02 2.82
C LEU A 11 15.71 5.34 2.06
N LEU A 12 14.92 6.11 1.29
CA LEU A 12 13.84 5.56 0.45
C LEU A 12 14.40 4.59 -0.62
N GLY A 13 15.54 4.94 -1.22
CA GLY A 13 16.24 4.08 -2.18
C GLY A 13 16.70 2.76 -1.55
N ILE A 14 17.31 2.82 -0.35
CA ILE A 14 17.70 1.63 0.41
C ILE A 14 16.47 0.78 0.76
N HIS A 15 15.39 1.40 1.21
CA HIS A 15 14.18 0.66 1.58
C HIS A 15 13.56 -0.03 0.36
N LEU A 16 13.46 0.65 -0.78
CA LEU A 16 13.02 0.03 -2.04
C LEU A 16 13.91 -1.12 -2.48
N PHE A 17 15.22 -0.99 -2.34
CA PHE A 17 16.14 -2.07 -2.63
C PHE A 17 15.86 -3.29 -1.75
N ILE A 18 15.67 -3.10 -0.44
CA ILE A 18 15.31 -4.18 0.49
C ILE A 18 13.98 -4.82 0.05
N LEU A 19 12.93 -4.01 -0.19
CA LEU A 19 11.61 -4.50 -0.62
C LEU A 19 11.69 -5.34 -1.92
N SER A 20 12.58 -4.97 -2.85
CA SER A 20 12.80 -5.73 -4.09
C SER A 20 13.38 -7.13 -3.88
N ARG A 21 14.04 -7.37 -2.75
CA ARG A 21 14.67 -8.65 -2.39
C ARG A 21 13.80 -9.54 -1.49
N LEU A 22 12.68 -9.03 -0.99
CA LEU A 22 11.76 -9.80 -0.16
C LEU A 22 10.83 -10.66 -1.02
N GLN A 23 10.51 -11.85 -0.51
CA GLN A 23 9.44 -12.68 -1.07
C GLN A 23 8.09 -12.04 -0.75
N PHE A 24 7.32 -11.74 -1.79
CA PHE A 24 5.99 -11.18 -1.65
C PHE A 24 4.96 -12.31 -1.61
N THR A 25 4.15 -12.36 -0.56
CA THR A 25 3.04 -13.31 -0.43
C THR A 25 1.73 -12.56 -0.60
N ALA A 26 1.03 -12.83 -1.71
CA ALA A 26 -0.30 -12.28 -1.94
C ALA A 26 -1.33 -13.11 -1.14
N TRP A 27 -2.02 -12.46 -0.20
CA TRP A 27 -3.16 -13.08 0.47
C TRP A 27 -4.34 -13.16 -0.50
N PRO A 28 -4.93 -14.35 -0.73
CA PRO A 28 -5.99 -14.54 -1.71
C PRO A 28 -7.16 -13.55 -1.55
N GLU A 29 -7.53 -13.23 -0.31
CA GLU A 29 -8.60 -12.30 0.05
C GLU A 29 -8.37 -10.88 -0.46
N MET A 30 -7.10 -10.46 -0.55
CA MET A 30 -6.73 -9.14 -1.09
C MET A 30 -6.96 -9.04 -2.59
N LEU A 31 -7.10 -10.16 -3.30
CA LEU A 31 -7.43 -10.22 -4.73
C LEU A 31 -8.90 -10.60 -4.95
N SER A 32 -9.37 -11.62 -4.25
CA SER A 32 -10.69 -12.23 -4.46
C SER A 32 -11.82 -11.33 -3.99
N PHE A 33 -11.73 -10.67 -2.82
CA PHE A 33 -12.81 -9.81 -2.34
C PHE A 33 -13.01 -8.59 -3.26
N PRO A 34 -11.97 -7.83 -3.65
CA PRO A 34 -12.13 -6.74 -4.60
C PRO A 34 -12.68 -7.24 -5.95
N TYR A 35 -12.24 -8.41 -6.43
CA TYR A 35 -12.73 -8.98 -7.68
C TYR A 35 -14.21 -9.35 -7.62
N MET A 36 -14.67 -9.97 -6.53
CA MET A 36 -16.09 -10.28 -6.32
C MET A 36 -16.94 -9.01 -6.31
N VAL A 37 -16.49 -7.97 -5.61
CA VAL A 37 -17.21 -6.68 -5.61
C VAL A 37 -17.24 -6.05 -7.00
N ASP A 38 -16.16 -6.16 -7.78
CA ASP A 38 -16.13 -5.72 -9.19
C ASP A 38 -17.15 -6.49 -10.07
N LYS A 39 -17.38 -7.77 -9.77
CA LYS A 39 -18.40 -8.60 -10.42
C LYS A 39 -19.83 -8.38 -9.90
N GLY A 40 -20.04 -7.42 -9.00
CA GLY A 40 -21.37 -7.05 -8.50
C GLY A 40 -21.83 -7.84 -7.27
N PHE A 41 -20.97 -8.67 -6.67
CA PHE A 41 -21.30 -9.34 -5.41
C PHE A 41 -21.30 -8.34 -4.25
N LEU A 42 -22.31 -8.43 -3.39
CA LEU A 42 -22.48 -7.57 -2.23
C LEU A 42 -21.80 -8.18 -1.00
N ILE A 43 -20.96 -7.37 -0.35
CA ILE A 43 -20.27 -7.74 0.89
C ILE A 43 -21.31 -8.04 1.98
N TYR A 44 -21.12 -9.13 2.73
CA TYR A 44 -22.01 -9.61 3.81
C TYR A 44 -23.37 -10.16 3.38
N LYS A 45 -23.72 -10.07 2.10
CA LYS A 45 -24.94 -10.66 1.56
C LYS A 45 -24.63 -11.88 0.68
N ASP A 46 -23.74 -11.72 -0.29
CA ASP A 46 -23.45 -12.77 -1.26
C ASP A 46 -22.18 -13.56 -0.91
N PHE A 47 -21.30 -12.99 -0.06
CA PHE A 47 -20.14 -13.67 0.49
C PHE A 47 -19.77 -13.16 1.89
N HIS A 48 -19.18 -14.04 2.70
CA HIS A 48 -18.72 -13.71 4.03
C HIS A 48 -17.38 -12.96 3.95
N HIS A 49 -17.33 -11.77 4.54
CA HIS A 49 -16.15 -10.92 4.58
C HIS A 49 -15.69 -10.77 6.03
N VAL A 50 -14.54 -11.37 6.38
CA VAL A 50 -14.08 -11.46 7.78
C VAL A 50 -13.38 -10.18 8.27
N TYR A 51 -13.10 -9.23 7.39
CA TYR A 51 -12.36 -7.99 7.68
C TYR A 51 -13.25 -6.75 7.55
N GLN A 52 -12.76 -5.61 8.00
CA GLN A 52 -13.38 -4.32 7.67
C GLN A 52 -13.27 -4.06 6.16
N PRO A 53 -14.33 -3.60 5.48
CA PRO A 53 -14.40 -3.60 4.02
C PRO A 53 -13.63 -2.44 3.36
N LEU A 54 -13.11 -1.48 4.14
CA LEU A 54 -12.43 -0.30 3.60
C LEU A 54 -11.23 -0.69 2.70
N LEU A 55 -10.42 -1.64 3.13
CA LEU A 55 -9.28 -2.11 2.33
C LEU A 55 -9.75 -2.70 1.00
N THR A 56 -10.83 -3.49 1.01
CA THR A 56 -11.42 -4.08 -0.19
C THR A 56 -11.85 -3.02 -1.19
N PHE A 57 -12.47 -1.93 -0.73
CA PHE A 57 -12.85 -0.83 -1.61
C PHE A 57 -11.65 -0.03 -2.12
N ILE A 58 -10.62 0.18 -1.31
CA ILE A 58 -9.38 0.84 -1.74
C ILE A 58 -8.68 0.01 -2.82
N LEU A 59 -8.53 -1.30 -2.59
CA LEU A 59 -7.94 -2.22 -3.55
C LEU A 59 -8.78 -2.32 -4.82
N LEU A 60 -10.11 -2.35 -4.72
CA LEU A 60 -11.00 -2.30 -5.89
C LEU A 60 -10.74 -1.06 -6.74
N MET A 61 -10.69 0.12 -6.13
CA MET A 61 -10.37 1.35 -6.86
C MET A 61 -9.01 1.23 -7.54
N TYR A 62 -7.98 0.75 -6.84
CA TYR A 62 -6.66 0.58 -7.42
C TYR A 62 -6.62 -0.42 -8.58
N TYR A 63 -7.25 -1.59 -8.44
CA TYR A 63 -7.25 -2.64 -9.45
C TYR A 63 -8.03 -2.29 -10.71
N LYS A 64 -9.03 -1.40 -10.63
CA LYS A 64 -9.69 -0.87 -11.84
C LYS A 64 -8.71 -0.16 -12.79
N PHE A 65 -7.61 0.37 -12.27
CA PHE A 65 -6.55 0.99 -13.06
C PHE A 65 -5.36 0.08 -13.30
N ALA A 66 -4.94 -0.70 -12.29
CA ALA A 66 -3.72 -1.49 -12.32
C ALA A 66 -3.90 -2.96 -12.75
N GLY A 67 -5.15 -3.43 -12.86
CA GLY A 67 -5.48 -4.83 -13.13
C GLY A 67 -5.33 -5.74 -11.91
N PHE A 68 -6.10 -6.84 -11.89
CA PHE A 68 -6.12 -7.81 -10.80
C PHE A 68 -4.97 -8.82 -10.95
N SER A 69 -3.83 -8.54 -10.33
CA SER A 69 -2.71 -9.48 -10.27
C SER A 69 -1.90 -9.36 -8.96
N PRO A 70 -1.14 -10.40 -8.58
CA PRO A 70 -0.21 -10.34 -7.46
C PRO A 70 0.84 -9.22 -7.62
N GLU A 71 1.29 -8.96 -8.85
CA GLU A 71 2.25 -7.89 -9.16
C GLU A 71 1.65 -6.51 -8.86
N SER A 72 0.39 -6.29 -9.22
CA SER A 72 -0.33 -5.06 -8.89
C SER A 72 -0.47 -4.89 -7.38
N LEU A 73 -0.82 -5.96 -6.64
CA LEU A 73 -0.88 -5.89 -5.18
C LEU A 73 0.50 -5.56 -4.55
N LYS A 74 1.58 -6.12 -5.10
CA LYS A 74 2.95 -5.85 -4.67
C LYS A 74 3.30 -4.38 -4.87
N ILE A 75 2.98 -3.81 -6.03
CA ILE A 75 3.20 -2.38 -6.32
C ILE A 75 2.38 -1.50 -5.37
N PHE A 76 1.10 -1.81 -5.17
CA PHE A 76 0.24 -1.11 -4.20
C PHE A 76 0.84 -1.10 -2.79
N THR A 77 1.36 -2.25 -2.36
CA THR A 77 2.03 -2.41 -1.05
C THR A 77 3.26 -1.53 -0.97
N TRP A 78 4.12 -1.55 -1.99
CA TRP A 78 5.33 -0.70 -2.03
C TRP A 78 4.99 0.79 -1.99
N ILE A 79 4.00 1.24 -2.77
CA ILE A 79 3.52 2.63 -2.74
C ILE A 79 3.02 3.00 -1.34
N SER A 80 2.25 2.12 -0.70
CA SER A 80 1.71 2.35 0.64
C SER A 80 2.82 2.51 1.68
N ILE A 81 3.85 1.66 1.63
CA ILE A 81 5.02 1.75 2.52
C ILE A 81 5.76 3.07 2.30
N LEU A 82 6.01 3.47 1.05
CA LEU A 82 6.70 4.74 0.76
C LEU A 82 5.89 5.96 1.21
N ILE A 83 4.57 5.93 1.07
CA ILE A 83 3.71 6.99 1.60
C ILE A 83 3.86 7.08 3.12
N ILE A 84 3.85 5.95 3.82
CA ILE A 84 4.04 5.90 5.28
C ILE A 84 5.42 6.47 5.66
N ASP A 85 6.49 6.10 4.95
CA ASP A 85 7.84 6.64 5.20
C ASP A 85 7.88 8.17 5.05
N LEU A 86 7.24 8.71 4.00
CA LEU A 86 7.13 10.15 3.77
C LEU A 86 6.32 10.84 4.87
N LEU A 87 5.22 10.24 5.32
CA LEU A 87 4.42 10.78 6.42
C LEU A 87 5.21 10.80 7.73
N ILE A 88 5.93 9.72 8.05
CA ILE A 88 6.82 9.66 9.21
C ILE A 88 7.86 10.78 9.14
N PHE A 89 8.47 11.00 7.98
CA PHE A 89 9.43 12.09 7.78
C PHE A 89 8.79 13.46 8.02
N VAL A 90 7.61 13.73 7.45
CA VAL A 90 6.89 15.00 7.59
C VAL A 90 6.53 15.25 9.06
N VAL A 91 5.96 14.26 9.73
CA VAL A 91 5.57 14.35 11.15
C VAL A 91 6.80 14.56 12.03
N SER A 92 7.87 13.77 11.82
CA SER A 92 9.12 13.92 12.58
C SER A 92 9.72 15.31 12.40
N LYS A 93 9.76 15.82 11.16
CA LYS A 93 10.26 17.17 10.88
C LYS A 93 9.43 18.24 11.58
N GLN A 94 8.11 18.07 11.69
CA GLN A 94 7.24 19.02 12.40
C GLN A 94 7.47 18.98 13.91
N LEU A 95 7.56 17.78 14.50
CA LEU A 95 7.75 17.60 15.93
C LEU A 95 9.11 18.11 16.43
N PHE A 96 10.17 17.93 15.64
CA PHE A 96 11.54 18.29 16.02
C PHE A 96 12.04 19.60 15.41
N LYS A 97 11.17 20.40 14.76
CA LYS A 97 11.56 21.68 14.12
C LYS A 97 12.12 22.73 15.11
N ASN A 98 11.80 22.60 16.40
CA ASN A 98 12.14 23.54 17.48
C ASN A 98 13.26 23.01 18.42
N LYS A 99 13.97 21.95 18.04
CA LYS A 99 15.24 21.53 18.65
C LYS A 99 16.35 21.68 17.62
#